data_AF-A0A4Q4VDW1-F1
#
_entry.id   AF-A0A4Q4VDW1-F1
#
_cell.length_a   1.000
_cell.length_b   1.000
_cell.length_c   1.000
_cell.angle_alpha   90.00
_cell.angle_beta   90.00
_cell.angle_gamma   90.00
#
_symmetry.space_group_name_H-M   'P 1'
#
loop_
_entity.id
_entity.type
_entity.pdbx_description
1 polymer ?
#
loop_
_entity_poly.entity_id
_entity_poly.type
_entity_poly.pdbx_seq_one_letter_code
_entity_poly.pdbx_strand_id
1 'polypeptide(L)'
;MTRYESKKKMLDWQRTQRLGRRRVDKATKDPVARSKLLQEARLPVSSLGSPSLHSSDGDTGASENITPVQLPSFLLSSPDSESQAPASKPGYSFFTFPPEIRDMIYQYAVQYPACLDLFASYYSQKEKRSRFARSGTKVELHTPTVLLLCKQITREALAILRSQSFVIDRIPPFIHGYHLPLPITDFISIPTLQNIRFFEFKVAVGEGNYGSAHVWRRVLENVLDAWAQKNSVVRLGVMIKLCNLAAEGLWWWELQEYEILVDKINNFEFRHAAKPGTVQYEHWILDVYYAYRTGYRNPLIRMHPDQYIWQGSPMEYV
;
A
#
# COMPACT_ATOMS: atom_id res chain seq x y z
N MET A 1 -19.12 -13.58 16.18
CA MET A 1 -18.66 -12.89 17.40
C MET A 1 -19.88 -12.35 18.13
N THR A 2 -19.95 -12.36 19.46
CA THR A 2 -21.09 -11.74 20.16
C THR A 2 -20.87 -10.24 20.32
N ARG A 3 -21.92 -9.42 20.24
CA ARG A 3 -21.87 -7.96 20.42
C ARG A 3 -21.13 -7.51 21.69
N TYR A 4 -21.13 -8.35 22.71
CA TYR A 4 -20.37 -8.15 23.95
C TYR A 4 -18.84 -8.22 23.73
N GLU A 5 -18.35 -9.21 22.99
CA GLU A 5 -16.92 -9.37 22.68
C GLU A 5 -16.38 -8.21 21.86
N SER A 6 -17.20 -7.68 20.96
CA SER A 6 -16.85 -6.54 20.11
C SER A 6 -16.71 -5.26 20.93
N LYS A 7 -17.67 -5.02 21.85
CA LYS A 7 -17.58 -3.89 22.78
C LYS A 7 -16.34 -4.01 23.67
N LYS A 8 -16.00 -5.22 24.11
CA LYS A 8 -14.77 -5.50 24.87
C LYS A 8 -13.52 -5.16 24.05
N LYS A 9 -13.47 -5.52 22.75
CA LYS A 9 -12.37 -5.13 21.84
C LYS A 9 -12.24 -3.60 21.73
N MET A 10 -13.35 -2.89 21.54
CA MET A 10 -13.34 -1.42 21.46
C MET A 10 -12.78 -0.79 22.74
N LEU A 11 -13.21 -1.28 23.91
CA LEU A 11 -12.68 -0.81 25.20
C LEU A 11 -11.17 -1.09 25.35
N ASP A 12 -10.69 -2.22 24.83
CA ASP A 12 -9.27 -2.55 24.82
C ASP A 12 -8.46 -1.61 23.90
N TRP A 13 -9.01 -1.25 22.74
CA TRP A 13 -8.41 -0.24 21.86
C TRP A 13 -8.36 1.13 22.55
N GLN A 14 -9.44 1.58 23.18
CA GLN A 14 -9.45 2.84 23.94
C GLN A 14 -8.45 2.81 25.11
N ARG A 15 -8.31 1.67 25.80
CA ARG A 15 -7.28 1.49 26.84
C ARG A 15 -5.88 1.62 26.27
N THR A 16 -5.62 0.98 25.13
CA THR A 16 -4.34 1.03 24.42
C THR A 16 -4.00 2.46 24.01
N GLN A 17 -4.97 3.21 23.47
CA GLN A 17 -4.81 4.63 23.15
C GLN A 17 -4.40 5.47 24.37
N ARG A 18 -5.08 5.29 25.51
CA ARG A 18 -4.75 6.00 26.76
C ARG A 18 -3.34 5.67 27.26
N LEU A 19 -2.92 4.41 27.15
CA LEU A 19 -1.57 3.99 27.49
C LEU A 19 -0.54 4.62 26.56
N GLY A 20 -0.81 4.65 25.25
CA GLY A 20 -0.01 5.33 24.24
C GLY A 20 0.20 6.81 24.58
N ARG A 21 -0.89 7.55 24.81
CA ARG A 21 -0.84 8.97 25.21
C ARG A 21 0.01 9.20 26.45
N ARG A 22 -0.18 8.42 27.52
CA ARG A 22 0.62 8.53 28.75
C ARG A 22 2.12 8.32 28.50
N ARG A 23 2.48 7.40 27.60
CA ARG A 23 3.88 7.17 27.23
C ARG A 23 4.47 8.35 26.46
N VAL A 24 3.70 8.92 25.53
CA VAL A 24 4.09 10.15 24.81
C VAL A 24 4.24 11.32 25.79
N ASP A 25 3.27 11.54 26.68
CA ASP A 25 3.30 12.60 27.70
C ASP A 25 4.47 12.44 28.68
N LYS A 26 4.89 11.20 28.95
CA LYS A 26 6.09 10.94 29.75
C LYS A 26 7.34 11.29 28.95
N ALA A 27 7.42 10.89 27.68
CA ALA A 27 8.54 11.17 26.80
C ALA A 27 8.71 12.66 26.49
N THR A 28 7.65 13.48 26.53
CA THR A 28 7.78 14.93 26.39
C THR A 28 8.41 15.60 27.61
N LYS A 29 8.30 14.97 28.79
CA LYS A 29 8.82 15.49 30.06
C LYS A 29 10.18 14.92 30.45
N ASP A 30 10.49 13.69 30.04
CA ASP A 30 11.68 12.94 30.43
C ASP A 30 12.56 12.60 29.21
N PRO A 31 13.80 13.11 29.13
CA PRO A 31 14.69 12.87 27.99
C PRO A 31 15.07 11.40 27.82
N VAL A 32 15.15 10.62 28.91
CA VAL A 32 15.46 9.18 28.84
C VAL A 32 14.29 8.43 28.21
N ALA A 33 13.06 8.74 28.66
CA ALA A 33 11.85 8.19 28.05
C ALA A 33 11.72 8.59 26.57
N ARG A 34 12.11 9.81 26.20
CA ARG A 34 12.16 10.28 24.80
C ARG A 34 13.12 9.46 23.96
N SER A 35 14.35 9.26 24.42
CA SER A 35 15.37 8.48 23.70
C SER A 35 14.88 7.04 23.46
N LYS A 36 14.28 6.42 24.47
CA LYS A 36 13.70 5.08 24.35
C LYS A 36 12.58 5.02 23.31
N LEU A 37 11.67 6.01 23.32
CA LEU A 37 10.58 6.08 22.34
C LEU A 37 11.11 6.24 20.92
N LEU A 38 12.12 7.10 20.70
CA LEU A 38 12.75 7.27 19.40
C LEU A 38 13.44 6.00 18.90
N GLN A 39 14.09 5.25 19.80
CA GLN A 39 14.70 3.97 19.45
C GLN A 39 13.65 2.93 19.03
N GLU A 40 12.54 2.81 19.78
CA GLU A 40 11.41 1.94 19.42
C GLU A 40 10.76 2.35 18.09
N ALA A 41 10.72 3.65 17.80
CA ALA A 41 10.21 4.20 16.55
C ALA A 41 11.14 3.97 15.34
N ARG A 42 12.38 3.52 15.53
CA ARG A 42 13.31 3.21 14.41
C ARG A 42 13.28 1.76 13.97
N LEU A 43 12.74 0.84 14.77
CA LEU A 43 12.78 -0.59 14.44
C LEU A 43 11.88 -0.92 13.24
N PRO A 44 12.32 -1.68 12.23
CA PRO A 44 11.42 -2.20 11.20
C PRO A 44 10.57 -3.31 11.83
N VAL A 45 9.28 -3.07 12.06
CA VAL A 45 8.40 -4.05 12.75
C VAL A 45 7.14 -4.37 11.97
N SER A 46 6.96 -3.86 10.74
CA SER A 46 5.85 -4.36 9.92
C SER A 46 6.10 -5.85 9.64
N SER A 47 5.32 -6.71 10.29
CA SER A 47 5.33 -8.16 10.07
C SER A 47 4.84 -8.52 8.67
N LEU A 48 4.17 -7.56 8.00
CA LEU A 48 3.66 -7.68 6.65
C LEU A 48 4.74 -7.68 5.56
N GLY A 49 6.02 -7.55 5.95
CA GLY A 49 7.18 -7.76 5.09
C GLY A 49 7.47 -6.60 4.17
N SER A 50 8.48 -5.82 4.50
CA SER A 50 9.14 -4.94 3.54
C SER A 50 10.17 -5.74 2.75
N PRO A 51 10.22 -5.57 1.43
CA PRO A 51 11.52 -5.48 0.79
C PRO A 51 11.54 -4.28 -0.16
N SER A 52 12.08 -3.17 0.31
CA SER A 52 12.92 -2.35 -0.56
C SER A 52 14.17 -2.01 0.22
N LEU A 53 15.29 -2.54 -0.28
CA LEU A 53 16.62 -2.14 0.15
C LEU A 53 16.81 -0.67 -0.22
N HIS A 54 16.49 0.24 0.69
CA HIS A 54 17.20 1.51 0.75
C HIS A 54 18.41 1.32 1.67
N SER A 55 19.53 0.96 1.06
CA SER A 55 20.84 1.25 1.61
C SER A 55 21.03 2.76 1.60
N SER A 56 21.13 3.39 2.78
CA SER A 56 22.34 4.13 3.16
C SER A 56 22.14 4.88 4.48
N ASP A 57 23.18 4.78 5.28
CA ASP A 57 23.49 5.48 6.52
C ASP A 57 23.44 7.02 6.43
N GLY A 58 23.30 7.65 7.59
CA GLY A 58 24.11 8.83 7.93
C GLY A 58 23.44 10.21 7.94
N ASP A 59 23.39 10.79 9.14
CA ASP A 59 23.51 12.21 9.49
C ASP A 59 22.37 13.24 9.26
N THR A 60 21.80 13.63 10.41
CA THR A 60 21.68 15.00 10.93
C THR A 60 21.52 16.18 9.96
N GLY A 61 20.26 16.64 9.83
CA GLY A 61 19.86 18.06 9.88
C GLY A 61 20.54 19.07 8.97
N ALA A 62 19.91 19.40 7.84
CA ALA A 62 19.76 20.75 7.32
C ALA A 62 18.74 20.73 6.17
N SER A 63 17.90 21.75 6.10
CA SER A 63 17.05 22.02 4.94
C SER A 63 17.95 22.45 3.79
N GLU A 64 17.90 21.77 2.64
CA GLU A 64 18.29 22.33 1.33
C GLU A 64 17.97 21.37 0.18
N ASN A 65 17.20 21.88 -0.79
CA ASN A 65 17.19 21.58 -2.22
C ASN A 65 17.46 20.14 -2.70
N ILE A 66 16.40 19.50 -3.19
CA ILE A 66 16.45 18.27 -4.00
C ILE A 66 17.22 18.59 -5.29
N THR A 67 18.53 18.31 -5.30
CA THR A 67 19.29 18.20 -6.53
C THR A 67 18.87 16.92 -7.28
N PRO A 68 18.59 16.98 -8.59
CA PRO A 68 18.32 15.78 -9.36
C PRO A 68 19.55 14.87 -9.34
N VAL A 69 19.32 13.59 -9.06
CA VAL A 69 20.34 12.53 -9.14
C VAL A 69 21.03 12.63 -10.50
N GLN A 70 22.30 13.01 -10.51
CA GLN A 70 23.10 13.06 -11.73
C GLN A 70 23.18 11.64 -12.29
N LEU A 71 22.55 11.44 -13.45
CA LEU A 71 22.73 10.25 -14.26
C LEU A 71 24.24 10.05 -14.49
N PRO A 72 24.76 8.82 -14.33
CA PRO A 72 26.15 8.53 -14.63
C PRO A 72 26.52 9.01 -16.04
N SER A 73 27.66 9.70 -16.15
CA SER A 73 28.13 10.36 -17.37
C SER A 73 28.29 9.42 -18.58
N PHE A 74 28.36 8.10 -18.37
CA PHE A 74 28.38 7.11 -19.45
C PHE A 74 27.05 6.96 -20.21
N LEU A 75 25.94 7.52 -19.70
CA LEU A 75 24.65 7.56 -20.39
C LEU A 75 24.45 8.84 -21.23
N LEU A 76 25.37 9.81 -21.15
CA LEU A 76 25.25 11.12 -21.80
C LEU A 76 26.10 11.29 -23.07
N SER A 77 26.78 10.24 -23.53
CA SER A 77 27.58 10.32 -24.75
C SER A 77 26.70 10.30 -25.99
N SER A 78 26.45 11.47 -26.60
CA SER A 78 26.05 11.58 -28.01
C SER A 78 27.25 11.34 -28.92
N PRO A 79 27.10 10.63 -30.05
CA PRO A 79 28.17 10.40 -30.99
C PRO A 79 28.12 11.46 -32.11
N ASP A 80 28.89 12.53 -31.96
CA ASP A 80 29.20 13.42 -33.09
C ASP A 80 30.67 13.22 -33.48
N SER A 81 30.90 12.44 -34.53
CA SER A 81 31.90 12.71 -35.60
C SER A 81 32.03 11.52 -36.54
N GLU A 82 31.84 11.81 -37.82
CA GLU A 82 31.95 10.89 -38.94
C GLU A 82 33.38 10.36 -39.18
N SER A 83 33.40 9.21 -39.86
CA SER A 83 34.44 8.67 -40.76
C SER A 83 35.28 7.49 -40.25
N GLN A 84 35.31 6.49 -41.14
CA GLN A 84 35.89 5.14 -41.08
C GLN A 84 35.03 4.10 -40.39
N ALA A 85 34.34 3.28 -41.22
CA ALA A 85 33.67 2.05 -40.80
C ALA A 85 34.72 1.03 -40.31
N PRO A 86 34.83 0.76 -39.00
CA PRO A 86 35.54 -0.40 -38.51
C PRO A 86 34.53 -1.57 -38.50
N ALA A 87 35.00 -2.80 -38.69
CA ALA A 87 34.19 -4.01 -38.56
C ALA A 87 33.22 -3.88 -37.37
N SER A 88 31.92 -4.00 -37.64
CA SER A 88 30.83 -3.74 -36.69
C SER A 88 31.14 -4.40 -35.35
N LYS A 89 31.57 -3.60 -34.36
CA LYS A 89 31.68 -4.08 -32.98
C LYS A 89 30.33 -4.68 -32.64
N PRO A 90 30.26 -5.93 -32.14
CA PRO A 90 29.00 -6.56 -31.83
C PRO A 90 28.26 -5.62 -30.88
N GLY A 91 27.11 -5.09 -31.34
CA GLY A 91 26.30 -4.20 -30.54
C GLY A 91 26.01 -4.87 -29.21
N TYR A 92 26.23 -4.18 -28.11
CA TYR A 92 25.94 -4.71 -26.79
C TYR A 92 24.43 -4.98 -26.71
N SER A 93 24.06 -6.25 -26.58
CA SER A 93 22.67 -6.65 -26.37
C SER A 93 22.35 -6.55 -24.88
N PHE A 94 21.10 -6.25 -24.54
CA PHE A 94 20.63 -6.31 -23.16
C PHE A 94 20.87 -7.71 -22.54
N PHE A 95 20.84 -8.77 -23.35
CA PHE A 95 21.11 -10.13 -22.88
C PHE A 95 22.59 -10.45 -22.68
N THR A 96 23.50 -9.53 -23.05
CA THR A 96 24.92 -9.63 -22.74
C THR A 96 25.18 -9.38 -21.25
N PHE A 97 24.29 -8.67 -20.55
CA PHE A 97 24.38 -8.51 -19.10
C PHE A 97 24.15 -9.85 -18.39
N PRO A 98 24.87 -10.15 -17.29
CA PRO A 98 24.54 -11.27 -16.42
C PRO A 98 23.09 -11.19 -15.89
N PRO A 99 22.44 -12.33 -15.60
CA PRO A 99 21.07 -12.36 -15.07
C PRO A 99 20.87 -11.47 -13.84
N GLU A 100 21.86 -11.39 -12.96
CA GLU A 100 21.81 -10.60 -11.72
C GLU A 100 21.66 -9.10 -12.01
N ILE A 101 22.38 -8.61 -13.03
CA ILE A 101 22.30 -7.21 -13.46
C ILE A 101 20.94 -6.96 -14.11
N ARG A 102 20.41 -7.90 -14.90
CA ARG A 102 19.07 -7.78 -15.49
C ARG A 102 17.99 -7.75 -14.40
N ASP A 103 18.11 -8.58 -13.36
CA ASP A 103 17.21 -8.59 -12.21
C ASP A 103 17.22 -7.24 -11.47
N MET A 104 18.38 -6.64 -11.25
CA MET A 104 18.48 -5.29 -10.67
C MET A 104 17.79 -4.24 -11.56
N ILE A 105 17.95 -4.34 -12.88
CA ILE A 105 17.27 -3.44 -13.82
C ILE A 105 15.75 -3.64 -13.75
N TYR A 106 15.27 -4.88 -13.69
CA TYR A 106 13.83 -5.16 -13.57
C TYR A 106 13.24 -4.69 -12.24
N GLN A 107 13.99 -4.79 -11.12
CA GLN A 107 13.55 -4.26 -9.82
C GLN A 107 13.27 -2.76 -9.87
N TYR A 108 14.07 -2.02 -10.65
CA TYR A 108 13.86 -0.60 -10.89
C TYR A 108 12.75 -0.33 -11.91
N ALA A 109 12.70 -1.11 -12.98
CA ALA A 109 11.86 -0.82 -14.15
C ALA A 109 10.42 -1.34 -14.03
N VAL A 110 10.16 -2.29 -13.15
CA VAL A 110 8.86 -2.96 -13.02
C VAL A 110 8.41 -2.99 -11.57
N GLN A 111 7.37 -2.20 -11.29
CA GLN A 111 6.70 -2.15 -10.00
C GLN A 111 5.19 -2.11 -10.18
N TYR A 112 4.47 -2.61 -9.18
CA TYR A 112 3.04 -2.35 -9.12
C TYR A 112 2.79 -0.85 -8.89
N PRO A 113 1.85 -0.22 -9.62
CA PRO A 113 1.49 1.17 -9.37
C PRO A 113 0.81 1.32 -8.00
N ALA A 114 1.06 2.44 -7.32
CA ALA A 114 0.33 2.77 -6.12
C ALA A 114 -1.13 3.09 -6.46
N CYS A 115 -2.05 2.95 -5.48
CA CYS A 115 -3.46 3.31 -5.70
C CYS A 115 -3.63 4.77 -6.13
N LEU A 116 -2.78 5.68 -5.64
CA LEU A 116 -2.77 7.08 -6.08
C LEU A 116 -2.57 7.20 -7.59
N ASP A 117 -1.56 6.51 -8.13
CA ASP A 117 -1.23 6.55 -9.56
C ASP A 117 -2.32 5.88 -10.41
N LEU A 118 -2.87 4.76 -9.91
CA LEU A 118 -3.99 4.06 -10.55
C LEU A 118 -5.20 4.99 -10.71
N PHE A 119 -5.55 5.72 -9.66
CA PHE A 119 -6.74 6.57 -9.64
C PHE A 119 -6.50 7.94 -10.31
N ALA A 120 -5.25 8.41 -10.39
CA ALA A 120 -4.90 9.67 -11.05
C ALA A 120 -5.35 9.69 -12.53
N SER A 121 -5.30 8.55 -13.22
CA SER A 121 -5.79 8.40 -14.58
C SER A 121 -7.28 8.75 -14.72
N TYR A 122 -8.10 8.32 -13.76
CA TYR A 122 -9.54 8.61 -13.73
C TYR A 122 -9.82 10.10 -13.55
N TYR A 123 -9.14 10.75 -12.61
CA TYR A 123 -9.32 12.19 -12.37
C TYR A 123 -8.85 13.02 -13.58
N SER A 124 -7.74 12.63 -14.21
CA SER A 124 -7.22 13.28 -15.42
C SER A 124 -8.19 13.16 -16.61
N GLN A 125 -8.85 12.01 -16.77
CA GLN A 125 -9.87 11.81 -17.82
C GLN A 125 -11.14 12.62 -17.53
N LYS A 126 -11.55 12.71 -16.27
CA LYS A 126 -12.72 13.48 -15.84
C LYS A 126 -12.56 14.97 -16.13
N GLU A 127 -11.37 15.53 -15.88
CA GLU A 127 -11.09 16.95 -16.16
C GLU A 127 -11.13 17.29 -17.65
N LYS A 128 -10.60 16.39 -18.49
CA LYS A 128 -10.58 16.56 -19.96
C LYS A 128 -11.96 16.42 -20.62
N ARG A 129 -12.92 15.77 -19.97
CA ARG A 129 -14.26 15.57 -20.51
C ARG A 129 -15.18 16.75 -20.15
N SER A 130 -15.47 17.57 -21.17
CA SER A 130 -16.50 18.61 -21.15
C SER A 130 -17.86 18.08 -20.65
N ARG A 131 -18.67 18.97 -20.06
CA ARG A 131 -19.94 18.75 -19.31
C ARG A 131 -21.05 17.97 -20.03
N PHE A 132 -20.81 17.43 -21.22
CA PHE A 132 -21.83 16.85 -22.11
C PHE A 132 -21.64 15.35 -22.41
N ALA A 133 -20.55 14.71 -21.99
CA ALA A 133 -20.34 13.28 -22.23
C ALA A 133 -20.94 12.41 -21.11
N ARG A 134 -22.20 11.97 -21.28
CA ARG A 134 -22.91 11.04 -20.37
C ARG A 134 -22.57 9.53 -20.58
N SER A 135 -21.37 9.22 -21.07
CA SER A 135 -20.98 7.82 -21.32
C SER A 135 -20.04 7.32 -20.23
N GLY A 136 -20.31 6.10 -19.72
CA GLY A 136 -19.59 5.50 -18.59
C GLY A 136 -18.08 5.61 -18.73
N THR A 137 -17.42 6.12 -17.69
CA THR A 137 -15.97 6.25 -17.60
C THR A 137 -15.33 4.87 -17.48
N LYS A 138 -15.04 4.22 -18.60
CA LYS A 138 -14.13 3.08 -18.62
C LYS A 138 -12.70 3.61 -18.49
N VAL A 139 -12.02 3.23 -17.40
CA VAL A 139 -10.61 3.58 -17.18
C VAL A 139 -9.74 2.77 -18.14
N GLU A 140 -8.71 3.40 -18.70
CA GLU A 140 -7.78 2.73 -19.61
C GLU A 140 -6.73 1.99 -18.78
N LEU A 141 -6.66 0.67 -18.96
CA LEU A 141 -5.67 -0.17 -18.28
C LEU A 141 -4.33 -0.09 -19.01
N HIS A 142 -3.26 0.17 -18.27
CA HIS A 142 -1.91 0.24 -18.81
C HIS A 142 -1.08 -0.99 -18.43
N THR A 143 -0.31 -1.53 -19.39
CA THR A 143 0.68 -2.57 -19.14
C THR A 143 2.08 -1.96 -19.22
N PRO A 144 2.96 -2.14 -18.21
CA PRO A 144 4.31 -1.62 -18.26
C PRO A 144 5.04 -2.05 -19.54
N THR A 145 5.65 -1.08 -20.25
CA THR A 145 6.28 -1.30 -21.56
C THR A 145 7.34 -2.40 -21.54
N VAL A 146 8.07 -2.56 -20.43
CA VAL A 146 9.05 -3.63 -20.24
C VAL A 146 8.44 -5.02 -20.48
N LEU A 147 7.20 -5.24 -20.03
CA LEU A 147 6.50 -6.51 -20.20
C LEU A 147 6.08 -6.77 -21.66
N LEU A 148 6.13 -5.75 -22.52
CA LEU A 148 5.72 -5.79 -23.92
C LEU A 148 6.91 -5.94 -24.89
N LEU A 149 8.16 -5.87 -24.40
CA LEU A 149 9.35 -5.86 -25.26
C LEU A 149 9.59 -7.20 -25.97
N CYS A 150 9.82 -8.28 -25.21
CA CYS A 150 10.02 -9.62 -25.77
C CYS A 150 9.74 -10.71 -24.73
N LYS A 151 9.49 -11.94 -25.20
CA LYS A 151 9.10 -13.07 -24.32
C LYS A 151 10.10 -13.38 -23.21
N GLN A 152 11.40 -13.23 -23.46
CA GLN A 152 12.41 -13.48 -22.43
C GLN A 152 12.37 -12.41 -21.35
N ILE A 153 12.37 -11.14 -21.73
CA ILE A 153 12.24 -10.01 -20.80
C ILE A 153 10.94 -10.13 -20.00
N THR A 154 9.81 -10.42 -20.65
CA THR A 154 8.54 -10.61 -19.96
C THR A 154 8.61 -11.71 -18.90
N ARG A 155 9.28 -12.84 -19.18
CA ARG A 155 9.41 -13.94 -18.20
C ARG A 155 10.25 -13.55 -17.00
N GLU A 156 11.42 -12.95 -17.24
CA GLU A 156 12.33 -12.51 -16.17
C GLU A 156 11.67 -11.39 -15.34
N ALA A 157 11.16 -10.35 -15.99
CA ALA A 157 10.52 -9.21 -15.33
C ALA A 157 9.23 -9.60 -14.57
N LEU A 158 8.40 -10.51 -15.09
CA LEU A 158 7.22 -10.99 -14.36
C LEU A 158 7.58 -11.78 -13.11
N ALA A 159 8.72 -12.49 -13.09
CA ALA A 159 9.19 -13.18 -11.89
C ALA A 159 9.51 -12.18 -10.78
N ILE A 160 10.17 -11.06 -11.14
CA ILE A 160 10.45 -9.95 -10.22
C ILE A 160 9.16 -9.23 -9.80
N LEU A 161 8.25 -8.89 -10.73
CA LEU A 161 7.00 -8.23 -10.38
C LEU A 161 6.16 -9.07 -9.39
N ARG A 162 6.06 -10.38 -9.61
CA ARG A 162 5.29 -11.29 -8.75
C ARG A 162 5.92 -11.54 -7.37
N SER A 163 7.18 -11.16 -7.16
CA SER A 163 7.81 -11.24 -5.84
C SER A 163 7.54 -10.01 -4.98
N GLN A 164 7.04 -8.92 -5.57
CA GLN A 164 6.70 -7.68 -4.87
C GLN A 164 5.29 -7.74 -4.27
N SER A 165 5.08 -6.96 -3.20
CA SER A 165 3.75 -6.73 -2.62
C SER A 165 2.93 -5.78 -3.49
N PHE A 166 1.68 -6.14 -3.75
CA PHE A 166 0.68 -5.20 -4.23
C PHE A 166 -0.11 -4.63 -3.05
N VAL A 167 -0.25 -3.31 -2.98
CA VAL A 167 -0.86 -2.62 -1.82
C VAL A 167 -2.13 -1.90 -2.27
N ILE A 168 -3.24 -2.14 -1.56
CA ILE A 168 -4.42 -1.27 -1.61
C ILE A 168 -4.48 -0.48 -0.31
N ASP A 169 -4.31 0.83 -0.41
CA ASP A 169 -4.27 1.77 0.71
C ASP A 169 -5.20 2.98 0.55
N ARG A 170 -5.85 3.13 -0.61
CA ARG A 170 -6.83 4.17 -0.89
C ARG A 170 -8.14 3.58 -1.42
N ILE A 171 -9.24 4.25 -1.10
CA ILE A 171 -10.57 3.92 -1.62
C ILE A 171 -10.63 4.37 -3.09
N PRO A 172 -11.13 3.54 -4.02
CA PRO A 172 -11.33 3.96 -5.40
C PRO A 172 -12.28 5.18 -5.53
N PRO A 173 -12.17 5.98 -6.61
CA PRO A 173 -12.98 7.17 -6.80
C PRO A 173 -14.50 6.91 -6.78
N PHE A 174 -15.26 7.88 -6.26
CA PHE A 174 -16.71 7.91 -6.35
C PHE A 174 -17.15 8.62 -7.63
N ILE A 175 -18.16 8.06 -8.30
CA ILE A 175 -18.89 8.76 -9.37
C ILE A 175 -19.93 9.65 -8.70
N HIS A 176 -20.06 10.91 -9.14
CA HIS A 176 -21.12 11.80 -8.66
C HIS A 176 -22.50 11.15 -8.82
N GLY A 177 -23.29 11.15 -7.74
CA GLY A 177 -24.61 10.53 -7.70
C GLY A 177 -24.61 9.03 -7.37
N TYR A 178 -23.44 8.40 -7.21
CA TYR A 178 -23.32 7.03 -6.71
C TYR A 178 -22.88 7.02 -5.26
N HIS A 179 -23.48 6.13 -4.48
CA HIS A 179 -23.20 5.94 -3.05
C HIS A 179 -22.06 4.93 -2.80
N LEU A 180 -21.46 4.37 -3.85
CA LEU A 180 -20.40 3.37 -3.79
C LEU A 180 -19.19 3.81 -4.60
N PRO A 181 -17.97 3.45 -4.17
CA PRO A 181 -16.78 3.65 -4.96
C PRO A 181 -16.79 2.75 -6.20
N LEU A 182 -16.03 3.14 -7.22
CA LEU A 182 -15.75 2.29 -8.36
C LEU A 182 -15.10 0.96 -7.93
N PRO A 183 -15.40 -0.17 -8.59
CA PRO A 183 -14.74 -1.42 -8.27
C PRO A 183 -13.25 -1.35 -8.64
N ILE A 184 -12.39 -1.95 -7.82
CA ILE A 184 -10.94 -1.98 -8.08
C ILE A 184 -10.59 -2.65 -9.42
N THR A 185 -11.46 -3.54 -9.89
CA THR A 185 -11.32 -4.25 -11.17
C THR A 185 -11.40 -3.33 -12.39
N ASP A 186 -11.92 -2.11 -12.24
CA ASP A 186 -11.89 -1.10 -13.30
C ASP A 186 -10.50 -0.49 -13.48
N PHE A 187 -9.65 -0.56 -12.45
CA PHE A 187 -8.29 -0.01 -12.45
C PHE A 187 -7.21 -1.09 -12.61
N ILE A 188 -7.54 -2.33 -12.27
CA ILE A 188 -6.63 -3.47 -12.35
C ILE A 188 -7.38 -4.66 -12.91
N SER A 189 -6.83 -5.29 -13.95
CA SER A 189 -7.48 -6.44 -14.57
C SER A 189 -7.65 -7.60 -13.56
N ILE A 190 -8.77 -8.30 -13.65
CA ILE A 190 -9.03 -9.52 -12.85
C ILE A 190 -7.86 -10.51 -12.96
N PRO A 191 -7.35 -10.85 -14.17
CA PRO A 191 -6.19 -11.74 -14.27
C PRO A 191 -4.96 -11.23 -13.51
N THR A 192 -4.69 -9.92 -13.53
CA THR A 192 -3.58 -9.36 -12.75
C THR A 192 -3.80 -9.62 -11.26
N LEU A 193 -4.98 -9.29 -10.72
CA LEU A 193 -5.32 -9.51 -9.31
C LEU A 193 -5.20 -10.99 -8.90
N GLN A 194 -5.66 -11.91 -9.75
CA GLN A 194 -5.61 -13.36 -9.48
C GLN A 194 -4.18 -13.94 -9.45
N ASN A 195 -3.21 -13.27 -10.08
CA ASN A 195 -1.81 -13.71 -10.13
C ASN A 195 -0.91 -13.03 -9.08
N ILE A 196 -1.45 -12.15 -8.24
CA ILE A 196 -0.70 -11.53 -7.14
C ILE A 196 -0.43 -12.58 -6.06
N ARG A 197 0.81 -12.60 -5.57
CA ARG A 197 1.26 -13.53 -4.52
C ARG A 197 1.34 -12.87 -3.15
N PHE A 198 1.78 -11.63 -3.09
CA PHE A 198 1.91 -10.86 -1.86
C PHE A 198 0.96 -9.67 -1.97
N PHE A 199 -0.07 -9.66 -1.13
CA PHE A 199 -1.09 -8.63 -1.14
C PHE A 199 -1.17 -7.95 0.21
N GLU A 200 -1.24 -6.63 0.22
CA GLU A 200 -1.41 -5.82 1.43
C GLU A 200 -2.68 -4.99 1.32
N PHE A 201 -3.56 -5.16 2.30
CA PHE A 201 -4.82 -4.44 2.41
C PHE A 201 -4.74 -3.50 3.61
N LYS A 202 -4.59 -2.20 3.34
CA LYS A 202 -4.49 -1.16 4.37
C LYS A 202 -5.82 -0.43 4.47
N VAL A 203 -6.56 -0.71 5.54
CA VAL A 203 -7.93 -0.24 5.77
C VAL A 203 -7.92 0.84 6.83
N ALA A 204 -8.62 1.95 6.61
CA ALA A 204 -8.96 2.89 7.68
C ALA A 204 -10.41 2.70 8.10
N VAL A 205 -10.65 2.49 9.39
CA VAL A 205 -11.96 2.29 10.02
C VAL A 205 -12.24 3.48 10.92
N GLY A 206 -13.46 4.01 10.89
CA GLY A 206 -13.86 5.19 11.66
C GLY A 206 -13.35 6.51 11.08
N GLU A 207 -12.95 6.54 9.80
CA GLU A 207 -12.56 7.77 9.11
C GLU A 207 -13.79 8.47 8.51
N GLY A 208 -13.76 9.81 8.47
CA GLY A 208 -14.88 10.63 7.99
C GLY A 208 -16.08 10.66 8.97
N ASN A 209 -17.07 11.48 8.64
CA ASN A 209 -18.23 11.72 9.51
C ASN A 209 -19.22 10.54 9.55
N TYR A 210 -19.23 9.71 8.51
CA TYR A 210 -20.14 8.57 8.37
C TYR A 210 -19.46 7.21 8.56
N GLY A 211 -18.16 7.24 8.86
CA GLY A 211 -17.35 6.03 8.94
C GLY A 211 -16.97 5.50 7.56
N SER A 212 -15.99 4.60 7.56
CA SER A 212 -15.31 4.16 6.34
C SER A 212 -15.28 2.63 6.21
N ALA A 213 -15.57 1.86 7.26
CA ALA A 213 -15.50 0.41 7.24
C ALA A 213 -16.42 -0.20 6.19
N HIS A 214 -17.65 0.32 6.04
CA HIS A 214 -18.60 -0.19 5.06
C HIS A 214 -18.10 -0.01 3.61
N VAL A 215 -17.38 1.09 3.33
CA VAL A 215 -16.78 1.35 2.01
C VAL A 215 -15.63 0.38 1.76
N TRP A 216 -14.74 0.23 2.74
CA TRP A 216 -13.63 -0.72 2.68
C TRP A 216 -14.08 -2.17 2.55
N ARG A 217 -15.20 -2.54 3.20
CA ARG A 217 -15.84 -3.85 3.00
C ARG A 217 -16.19 -4.06 1.53
N ARG A 218 -16.75 -3.06 0.85
CA ARG A 218 -17.06 -3.16 -0.59
C ARG A 218 -15.81 -3.29 -1.45
N VAL A 219 -14.75 -2.54 -1.14
CA VAL A 219 -13.46 -2.70 -1.83
C VAL A 219 -12.93 -4.13 -1.66
N LEU A 220 -12.97 -4.66 -0.44
CA LEU A 220 -12.58 -6.03 -0.14
C LEU A 220 -13.43 -7.04 -0.91
N GLU A 221 -14.76 -6.87 -0.94
CA GLU A 221 -15.66 -7.75 -1.70
C GLU A 221 -15.27 -7.83 -3.17
N ASN A 222 -14.98 -6.70 -3.82
CA ASN A 222 -14.52 -6.70 -5.22
C ASN A 222 -13.22 -7.50 -5.42
N VAL A 223 -12.29 -7.42 -4.47
CA VAL A 223 -11.03 -8.19 -4.51
C VAL A 223 -11.30 -9.68 -4.31
N LEU A 224 -12.12 -10.04 -3.32
CA LEU A 224 -12.48 -11.42 -3.01
C LEU A 224 -13.26 -12.06 -4.17
N ASP A 225 -14.15 -11.32 -4.81
CA ASP A 225 -14.91 -11.77 -5.98
C ASP A 225 -13.97 -12.05 -7.16
N ALA A 226 -12.98 -11.19 -7.40
CA ALA A 226 -11.95 -11.44 -8.40
C ALA A 226 -11.13 -12.72 -8.09
N TRP A 227 -10.93 -13.02 -6.81
CA TRP A 227 -10.19 -14.20 -6.34
C TRP A 227 -11.02 -15.49 -6.21
N ALA A 228 -12.35 -15.39 -6.29
CA ALA A 228 -13.25 -16.51 -6.04
C ALA A 228 -13.02 -17.69 -7.01
N GLN A 229 -12.69 -17.39 -8.27
CA GLN A 229 -12.42 -18.42 -9.29
C GLN A 229 -10.99 -18.97 -9.22
N LYS A 230 -10.03 -18.06 -9.01
CA LYS A 230 -8.60 -18.37 -9.00
C LYS A 230 -7.87 -17.32 -8.18
N ASN A 231 -6.93 -17.76 -7.36
CA ASN A 231 -6.02 -16.85 -6.69
C ASN A 231 -4.64 -17.51 -6.55
N SER A 232 -3.60 -16.67 -6.44
CA SER A 232 -2.21 -17.09 -6.26
C SER A 232 -1.62 -16.53 -4.96
N VAL A 233 -2.49 -16.05 -4.06
CA VAL A 233 -2.11 -15.33 -2.85
C VAL A 233 -1.38 -16.29 -1.92
N VAL A 234 -0.14 -15.96 -1.61
CA VAL A 234 0.73 -16.67 -0.66
C VAL A 234 0.70 -15.97 0.70
N ARG A 235 0.60 -14.64 0.70
CA ARG A 235 0.51 -13.81 1.91
C ARG A 235 -0.47 -12.67 1.67
N LEU A 236 -1.42 -12.55 2.60
CA LEU A 236 -2.36 -11.43 2.71
C LEU A 236 -2.06 -10.67 4.00
N GLY A 237 -1.38 -9.54 3.88
CA GLY A 237 -1.19 -8.60 4.97
C GLY A 237 -2.38 -7.68 5.12
N VAL A 238 -2.92 -7.54 6.32
CA VAL A 238 -4.08 -6.68 6.60
C VAL A 238 -3.70 -5.72 7.69
N MET A 239 -3.66 -4.44 7.36
CA MET A 239 -3.39 -3.36 8.30
C MET A 239 -4.66 -2.56 8.53
N ILE A 240 -5.18 -2.60 9.76
CA ILE A 240 -6.40 -1.90 10.14
C ILE A 240 -6.03 -0.68 10.98
N LYS A 241 -6.18 0.50 10.38
CA LYS A 241 -6.05 1.81 11.02
C LYS A 241 -7.39 2.17 11.68
N LEU A 242 -7.40 2.32 13.00
CA LEU A 242 -8.59 2.65 13.81
C LEU A 242 -8.56 4.15 14.11
N CYS A 243 -9.51 4.89 13.52
CA CYS A 243 -9.62 6.34 13.61
C CYS A 243 -10.76 6.73 14.57
N ASN A 244 -10.68 7.93 15.15
CA ASN A 244 -11.81 8.55 15.88
C ASN A 244 -12.45 7.67 16.98
N LEU A 245 -11.68 6.85 17.69
CA LEU A 245 -12.19 5.94 18.75
C LEU A 245 -12.93 6.63 19.91
N ALA A 246 -12.79 7.96 20.03
CA ALA A 246 -13.52 8.76 21.01
C ALA A 246 -14.98 9.03 20.59
N ALA A 247 -15.31 8.91 19.30
CA ALA A 247 -16.66 9.12 18.79
C ALA A 247 -17.48 7.82 18.95
N GLU A 248 -17.95 7.53 20.17
CA GLU A 248 -18.66 6.28 20.48
C GLU A 248 -19.89 6.03 19.57
N GLY A 249 -20.61 7.09 19.20
CA GLY A 249 -21.77 7.00 18.29
C GLY A 249 -21.41 6.51 16.88
N LEU A 250 -20.24 6.90 16.37
CA LEU A 250 -19.71 6.42 15.09
C LEU A 250 -19.37 4.93 15.15
N TRP A 251 -18.71 4.53 16.23
CA TRP A 251 -18.19 3.18 16.41
C TRP A 251 -19.25 2.12 16.63
N TRP A 252 -20.48 2.51 16.94
CA TRP A 252 -21.59 1.58 17.00
C TRP A 252 -21.82 0.82 15.69
N TRP A 253 -21.78 1.54 14.57
CA TRP A 253 -22.00 0.98 13.23
C TRP A 253 -20.68 0.46 12.64
N GLU A 254 -19.59 1.21 12.81
CA GLU A 254 -18.27 0.82 12.30
C GLU A 254 -17.78 -0.50 12.90
N LEU A 255 -18.11 -0.80 14.15
CA LEU A 255 -17.71 -2.06 14.79
C LEU A 255 -18.37 -3.27 14.12
N GLN A 256 -19.65 -3.15 13.75
CA GLN A 256 -20.37 -4.20 13.02
C GLN A 256 -19.75 -4.41 11.63
N GLU A 257 -19.46 -3.32 10.92
CA GLU A 257 -18.84 -3.37 9.59
C GLU A 257 -17.40 -3.91 9.64
N TYR A 258 -16.63 -3.55 10.67
CA TYR A 258 -15.33 -4.11 10.97
C TYR A 258 -15.40 -5.63 11.21
N GLU A 259 -16.38 -6.10 11.98
CA GLU A 259 -16.56 -7.54 12.22
C GLU A 259 -16.84 -8.29 10.92
N ILE A 260 -17.75 -7.77 10.09
CA ILE A 260 -18.07 -8.38 8.78
C ILE A 260 -16.82 -8.40 7.89
N LEU A 261 -16.03 -7.32 7.90
CA LEU A 261 -14.77 -7.23 7.16
C LEU A 261 -13.79 -8.32 7.62
N VAL A 262 -13.55 -8.44 8.93
CA VAL A 262 -12.66 -9.45 9.51
C VAL A 262 -13.17 -10.87 9.25
N ASP A 263 -14.47 -11.11 9.38
CA ASP A 263 -15.09 -12.41 9.13
C ASP A 263 -14.93 -12.83 7.66
N LYS A 264 -15.05 -11.90 6.70
CA LYS A 264 -14.80 -12.17 5.28
C LYS A 264 -13.34 -12.53 5.00
N ILE A 265 -12.38 -11.83 5.60
CA ILE A 265 -10.95 -12.13 5.45
C ILE A 265 -10.63 -13.50 6.07
N ASN A 266 -11.16 -13.79 7.25
CA ASN A 266 -10.98 -15.10 7.89
C ASN A 266 -11.63 -16.23 7.08
N ASN A 267 -12.79 -15.98 6.47
CA ASN A 267 -13.44 -16.93 5.57
C ASN A 267 -12.62 -17.17 4.30
N PHE A 268 -12.01 -16.11 3.75
CA PHE A 268 -11.05 -16.25 2.66
C PHE A 268 -9.86 -17.13 3.07
N GLU A 269 -9.25 -16.90 4.24
CA GLU A 269 -8.19 -17.77 4.75
C GLU A 269 -8.67 -19.22 4.86
N PHE A 270 -9.82 -19.45 5.48
CA PHE A 270 -10.38 -20.78 5.65
C PHE A 270 -10.63 -21.51 4.31
N ARG A 271 -11.11 -20.80 3.28
CA ARG A 271 -11.44 -21.40 1.98
C ARG A 271 -10.25 -21.58 1.05
N HIS A 272 -9.27 -20.67 1.11
CA HIS A 272 -8.24 -20.55 0.08
C HIS A 272 -6.82 -20.70 0.60
N ALA A 273 -6.60 -20.64 1.92
CA ALA A 273 -5.27 -20.87 2.47
C ALA A 273 -4.93 -22.35 2.41
N ALA A 274 -3.94 -22.70 1.58
CA ALA A 274 -3.34 -24.03 1.63
C ALA A 274 -2.59 -24.29 2.96
N LYS A 275 -2.29 -23.23 3.74
CA LYS A 275 -1.58 -23.28 5.02
C LYS A 275 -2.10 -22.19 5.98
N PRO A 276 -2.28 -22.50 7.28
CA PRO A 276 -2.59 -21.49 8.29
C PRO A 276 -1.50 -20.41 8.34
N GLY A 277 -1.90 -19.15 8.53
CA GLY A 277 -0.99 -18.00 8.56
C GLY A 277 -0.78 -17.32 7.21
N THR A 278 -1.66 -17.59 6.24
CA THR A 278 -1.71 -16.84 4.98
C THR A 278 -2.14 -15.41 5.25
N VAL A 279 -3.03 -15.19 6.21
CA VAL A 279 -3.46 -13.86 6.63
C VAL A 279 -2.67 -13.39 7.84
N GLN A 280 -2.17 -12.16 7.78
CA GLN A 280 -1.48 -11.50 8.88
C GLN A 280 -2.19 -10.19 9.20
N TYR A 281 -2.54 -9.99 10.47
CA TYR A 281 -3.22 -8.78 10.92
C TYR A 281 -2.29 -7.85 11.69
N GLU A 282 -2.44 -6.56 11.44
CA GLU A 282 -1.92 -5.49 12.27
C GLU A 282 -3.02 -4.47 12.54
N HIS A 283 -3.19 -4.08 13.80
CA HIS A 283 -4.11 -3.01 14.19
C HIS A 283 -3.34 -1.82 14.74
N TRP A 284 -3.70 -0.65 14.24
CA TRP A 284 -3.05 0.59 14.59
C TRP A 284 -4.08 1.63 14.93
N ILE A 285 -3.98 2.19 16.13
CA ILE A 285 -4.89 3.24 16.59
C ILE A 285 -4.28 4.59 16.20
N LEU A 286 -4.98 5.35 15.37
CA LEU A 286 -4.55 6.69 14.97
C LEU A 286 -5.03 7.72 16.00
N ASP A 287 -4.11 8.58 16.42
CA ASP A 287 -4.31 9.59 17.45
C ASP A 287 -3.57 10.87 17.08
N VAL A 288 -4.15 11.60 16.12
CA VAL A 288 -3.66 12.88 15.59
C VAL A 288 -2.23 12.78 15.04
N TYR A 289 -1.22 12.95 15.92
CA TYR A 289 0.21 12.95 15.58
C TYR A 289 0.91 11.62 15.83
N TYR A 290 0.21 10.65 16.43
CA TYR A 290 0.79 9.36 16.77
C TYR A 290 -0.10 8.20 16.32
N ALA A 291 0.54 7.05 16.10
CA ALA A 291 -0.13 5.78 15.86
C ALA A 291 0.34 4.75 16.89
N TYR A 292 -0.60 3.96 17.43
CA TYR A 292 -0.34 2.96 18.47
C TYR A 292 -0.68 1.56 17.95
N ARG A 293 0.33 0.70 17.83
CA ARG A 293 0.09 -0.71 17.45
C ARG A 293 -0.45 -1.49 18.64
N THR A 294 -1.53 -2.24 18.43
CA THR A 294 -2.11 -3.12 19.44
C THR A 294 -1.41 -4.49 19.49
N GLY A 295 -1.79 -5.36 20.43
CA GLY A 295 -1.23 -6.72 20.56
C GLY A 295 0.02 -6.82 21.43
N TYR A 296 0.50 -5.72 21.99
CA TYR A 296 1.64 -5.67 22.91
C TYR A 296 1.20 -5.18 24.29
N ARG A 297 1.89 -5.63 25.35
CA ARG A 297 1.67 -5.13 26.72
C ARG A 297 1.80 -3.61 26.81
N ASN A 298 2.76 -3.05 26.09
CA ASN A 298 2.92 -1.63 25.86
C ASN A 298 2.78 -1.38 24.36
N PRO A 299 1.90 -0.47 23.91
CA PRO A 299 1.72 -0.24 22.49
C PRO A 299 3.02 0.28 21.87
N LEU A 300 3.34 -0.21 20.67
CA LEU A 300 4.40 0.37 19.86
C LEU A 300 3.92 1.70 19.30
N ILE A 301 4.73 2.74 19.44
CA ILE A 301 4.35 4.12 19.11
C ILE A 301 5.11 4.54 17.85
N ARG A 302 4.38 5.13 16.90
CA ARG A 302 4.93 5.79 15.71
C ARG A 302 4.40 7.20 15.61
N MET A 303 5.16 8.06 14.93
CA MET A 303 4.63 9.33 14.47
C MET A 303 3.63 9.08 13.32
N HIS A 304 2.64 9.94 13.23
CA HIS A 304 1.62 9.94 12.19
C HIS A 304 1.44 11.38 11.67
N PRO A 305 1.38 11.59 10.34
CA PRO A 305 1.58 10.61 9.28
C PRO A 305 3.07 10.20 9.14
N ASP A 306 3.30 9.00 8.63
CA ASP A 306 4.60 8.39 8.36
C ASP A 306 4.50 7.91 6.91
N GLN A 307 5.33 8.48 6.03
CA GLN A 307 5.22 8.25 4.59
C GLN A 307 5.54 6.79 4.20
N TYR A 308 6.22 6.04 5.06
CA TYR A 308 6.60 4.65 4.80
C TYR A 308 5.55 3.66 5.29
N ILE A 309 4.82 4.00 6.35
CA ILE A 309 3.82 3.12 6.97
C ILE A 309 2.39 3.52 6.56
N TRP A 310 2.12 4.83 6.60
CA TRP A 310 0.83 5.48 6.42
C TRP A 310 0.76 6.20 5.06
N GLN A 311 1.01 5.49 3.96
CA GLN A 311 0.70 6.03 2.65
C GLN A 311 -0.81 6.27 2.55
N GLY A 312 -1.19 7.52 2.26
CA GLY A 312 -2.56 8.01 2.05
C GLY A 312 -3.44 8.12 3.30
N SER A 313 -4.04 9.30 3.52
CA SER A 313 -5.34 9.42 4.19
C SER A 313 -6.43 9.14 3.13
N PRO A 314 -7.29 8.14 3.35
CA PRO A 314 -8.33 7.74 2.38
C PRO A 314 -9.38 8.79 2.04
N MET A 315 -9.58 9.81 2.88
CA MET A 315 -10.68 10.78 2.74
C MET A 315 -10.26 12.16 2.22
N GLU A 316 -9.04 12.37 1.72
CA GLU A 316 -8.60 13.67 1.18
C GLU A 316 -9.49 14.22 0.03
N TYR A 317 -10.39 13.41 -0.52
CA TYR A 317 -11.21 13.73 -1.70
C TYR A 317 -12.72 13.48 -1.54
N VAL A 318 -13.24 13.36 -0.30
CA VAL A 318 -14.71 13.36 -0.04
C VAL A 318 -15.15 14.71 0.51
#